data_AF-A0A3P6Q247-F1
#
_entry.id   AF-A0A3P6Q247-F1
#
_cell.length_a   1.000
_cell.length_b   1.000
_cell.length_c   1.000
_cell.angle_alpha   90.00
_cell.angle_beta   90.00
_cell.angle_gamma   90.00
#
_symmetry.space_group_name_H-M   'P 1'
#
loop_
_entity.id
_entity.type
_entity.pdbx_description
1 polymer ?
#
loop_
_entity_poly.entity_id
_entity_poly.type
_entity_poly.pdbx_seq_one_letter_code
_entity_poly.pdbx_strand_id
1 'polypeptide(L)'
;ECPSLTLSCEEHNNIIDEVAIYAASGTDSLKKVRILNLADCSFTGLIPLHLNYCINLVELNLSNNCLHALPRCLYLPKLRRLNIRGNPLLSRFCHIEGPPLVEQFARLVSLELDPDLKDVSSLHIHS
;
A
#
# COMPACT_ATOMS: atom_id res chain seq x y z
N GLU A 1 -5.44 -9.21 36.63
CA GLU A 1 -5.80 -8.30 35.54
C GLU A 1 -4.56 -7.62 35.00
N CYS A 2 -4.18 -7.96 33.77
CA CYS A 2 -3.58 -7.05 32.80
C CYS A 2 -3.96 -7.66 31.43
N PRO A 3 -4.52 -6.87 30.50
CA PRO A 3 -5.52 -7.35 29.56
C PRO A 3 -4.89 -7.97 28.31
N SER A 4 -5.42 -9.13 27.90
CA SER A 4 -5.58 -9.55 26.52
C SER A 4 -4.40 -9.24 25.57
N LEU A 5 -3.36 -10.07 25.66
CA LEU A 5 -2.60 -10.47 24.46
C LEU A 5 -3.49 -11.39 23.63
N THR A 6 -4.55 -10.83 23.08
CA THR A 6 -5.26 -11.48 21.98
C THR A 6 -4.42 -11.20 20.73
N LEU A 7 -3.31 -11.92 20.62
CA LEU A 7 -2.71 -12.27 19.33
C LEU A 7 -3.65 -13.29 18.68
N SER A 8 -4.88 -12.87 18.35
CA SER A 8 -5.75 -13.59 17.43
C SER A 8 -5.70 -12.90 16.06
N CYS A 9 -4.50 -12.54 15.62
CA CYS A 9 -4.24 -12.58 14.21
C CYS A 9 -3.77 -14.01 13.98
N GLU A 10 -4.66 -14.87 13.51
CA GLU A 10 -4.19 -15.88 12.57
C GLU A 10 -3.43 -15.08 11.51
N GLU A 11 -2.10 -15.09 11.60
CA GLU A 11 -1.17 -14.47 10.66
C GLU A 11 -1.34 -15.15 9.32
N HIS A 12 -2.46 -14.87 8.66
CA HIS A 12 -2.47 -14.79 7.22
C HIS A 12 -1.58 -13.59 6.92
N ASN A 13 -0.26 -13.84 6.91
CA ASN A 13 0.78 -12.98 6.37
C ASN A 13 0.56 -12.91 4.86
N ASN A 14 -0.62 -12.45 4.46
CA ASN A 14 -0.95 -12.20 3.08
C ASN A 14 -0.13 -10.98 2.73
N ILE A 15 0.92 -11.24 1.96
CA ILE A 15 1.88 -10.24 1.54
C ILE A 15 1.64 -10.05 0.04
N ILE A 16 1.67 -8.79 -0.38
CA ILE A 16 1.62 -8.49 -1.81
C ILE A 16 2.93 -8.97 -2.44
N ASP A 17 2.86 -10.09 -3.14
CA ASP A 17 3.95 -10.73 -3.85
C ASP A 17 3.65 -10.84 -5.36
N GLU A 18 4.56 -11.46 -6.11
CA GLU A 18 4.39 -11.66 -7.54
C GLU A 18 3.16 -12.50 -7.90
N VAL A 19 2.84 -13.52 -7.11
CA VAL A 19 1.69 -14.41 -7.34
C VAL A 19 0.38 -13.65 -7.18
N ALA A 20 0.26 -12.84 -6.13
CA ALA A 20 -0.89 -11.97 -5.91
C ALA A 20 -1.06 -10.96 -7.05
N ILE A 21 0.04 -10.38 -7.55
CA ILE A 21 -0.02 -9.43 -8.66
C ILE A 21 -0.47 -10.11 -9.96
N TYR A 22 0.02 -11.31 -10.25
CA TYR A 22 -0.45 -12.06 -11.43
C TYR A 22 -1.91 -12.45 -11.30
N ALA A 23 -2.34 -12.95 -10.14
CA ALA A 23 -3.73 -13.30 -9.89
C ALA A 23 -4.67 -12.11 -10.06
N ALA A 24 -4.30 -10.93 -9.55
CA ALA A 24 -5.11 -9.73 -9.62
C ALA A 24 -5.08 -9.05 -11.00
N SER A 25 -3.93 -9.08 -11.69
CA SER A 25 -3.77 -8.40 -12.98
C SER A 25 -4.20 -9.27 -14.18
N GLY A 26 -4.25 -10.60 -14.02
CA GLY A 26 -4.45 -11.54 -15.12
C GLY A 26 -3.33 -11.52 -16.16
N THR A 27 -2.17 -10.95 -15.82
CA THR A 27 -1.02 -10.85 -16.72
C THR A 27 0.00 -11.95 -16.47
N ASP A 28 0.80 -12.24 -17.48
CA ASP A 28 1.97 -13.11 -17.45
C ASP A 28 3.28 -12.34 -17.19
N SER A 29 3.20 -11.03 -16.96
CA SER A 29 4.38 -10.18 -16.78
C SER A 29 4.05 -8.92 -15.98
N LEU A 30 4.77 -8.71 -14.87
CA LEU A 30 4.65 -7.55 -14.00
C LEU A 30 4.82 -6.22 -14.76
N LYS A 31 5.65 -6.21 -15.81
CA LYS A 31 5.88 -5.02 -16.66
C LYS A 31 4.65 -4.62 -17.48
N LYS A 32 3.69 -5.52 -17.72
CA LYS A 32 2.44 -5.22 -18.45
C LYS A 32 1.39 -4.58 -17.54
N VAL A 33 1.55 -4.68 -16.23
CA VAL A 33 0.57 -4.17 -15.26
C VAL A 33 0.55 -2.64 -15.30
N ARG A 34 -0.65 -2.09 -15.55
CA ARG A 34 -0.91 -0.64 -15.58
C ARG A 34 -1.88 -0.20 -14.49
N ILE A 35 -2.80 -1.06 -14.13
CA ILE A 35 -3.78 -0.86 -13.06
C ILE A 35 -3.73 -2.12 -12.22
N LEU A 36 -3.56 -1.96 -10.92
CA LEU A 36 -3.53 -3.06 -9.97
C LEU A 36 -4.51 -2.75 -8.85
N ASN A 37 -5.55 -3.57 -8.75
CA ASN A 37 -6.53 -3.49 -7.69
C ASN A 37 -6.36 -4.68 -6.75
N LEU A 38 -5.99 -4.39 -5.51
CA LEU A 38 -5.78 -5.34 -4.43
C LEU A 38 -6.60 -4.91 -3.19
N ALA A 39 -7.72 -4.23 -3.40
CA ALA A 39 -8.60 -3.82 -2.32
C ALA A 39 -9.26 -5.02 -1.62
N ASP A 40 -9.57 -4.87 -0.34
CA ASP A 40 -10.34 -5.85 0.45
C ASP A 40 -9.71 -7.27 0.45
N CYS A 41 -8.38 -7.35 0.43
CA CYS A 41 -7.63 -8.61 0.32
C CYS A 41 -6.92 -9.02 1.61
N SER A 42 -7.15 -8.31 2.72
CA SER A 42 -6.53 -8.57 4.03
C SER A 42 -4.99 -8.58 4.00
N PHE A 43 -4.35 -7.87 3.07
CA PHE A 43 -2.88 -7.80 3.01
C PHE A 43 -2.32 -7.07 4.23
N THR A 44 -1.31 -7.63 4.88
CA THR A 44 -0.66 -7.00 6.05
C THR A 44 0.67 -6.34 5.71
N GLY A 45 1.27 -6.73 4.59
CA GLY A 45 2.54 -6.20 4.10
C GLY A 45 2.68 -6.28 2.59
N LEU A 46 3.79 -5.74 2.10
CA LEU A 46 4.12 -5.77 0.68
C LEU A 46 5.61 -6.04 0.49
N ILE A 47 5.96 -6.80 -0.55
CA ILE A 47 7.36 -7.01 -0.95
C ILE A 47 7.70 -6.00 -2.05
N PRO A 48 8.61 -5.03 -1.79
CA PRO A 48 8.92 -3.98 -2.76
C PRO A 48 9.46 -4.53 -4.07
N LEU A 49 10.25 -5.62 -4.04
CA LEU A 49 10.87 -6.20 -5.23
C LEU A 49 9.84 -6.48 -6.34
N HIS A 50 8.70 -7.07 -6.01
CA HIS A 50 7.69 -7.47 -6.99
C HIS A 50 6.92 -6.25 -7.53
N LEU A 51 6.50 -5.33 -6.66
CA LEU A 51 5.85 -4.09 -7.12
C LEU A 51 6.82 -3.20 -7.91
N ASN A 52 8.11 -3.20 -7.60
CA ASN A 52 9.13 -2.45 -8.35
C ASN A 52 9.30 -2.95 -9.79
N TYR A 53 8.93 -4.21 -10.09
CA TYR A 53 8.90 -4.70 -11.48
C TYR A 53 7.69 -4.19 -12.27
N CYS A 54 6.66 -3.68 -11.60
CA CYS A 54 5.49 -3.04 -12.21
C CYS A 54 5.82 -1.60 -12.66
N ILE A 55 6.91 -1.42 -13.43
CA ILE A 55 7.44 -0.11 -13.86
C ILE A 55 6.45 0.73 -14.69
N ASN A 56 5.39 0.10 -15.22
CA ASN A 56 4.34 0.73 -16.01
C ASN A 56 3.05 0.99 -15.21
N LEU A 57 3.05 0.72 -13.90
CA LEU A 57 1.89 0.91 -13.04
C LEU A 57 1.52 2.39 -12.98
N VAL A 58 0.25 2.67 -13.25
CA VAL A 58 -0.35 4.01 -13.26
C VAL A 58 -1.31 4.18 -12.10
N GLU A 59 -2.01 3.13 -11.72
CA GLU A 59 -3.01 3.12 -10.65
C GLU A 59 -2.82 1.91 -9.76
N LEU A 60 -2.74 2.17 -8.46
CA LEU A 60 -2.58 1.16 -7.42
C LEU A 60 -3.65 1.37 -6.36
N ASN A 61 -4.55 0.39 -6.22
CA ASN A 61 -5.53 0.37 -5.16
C ASN A 61 -5.17 -0.70 -4.12
N LEU A 62 -4.88 -0.24 -2.90
CA LEU A 62 -4.57 -1.04 -1.72
C LEU A 62 -5.59 -0.78 -0.59
N SER A 63 -6.76 -0.23 -0.92
CA SER A 63 -7.75 0.16 0.09
C SER A 63 -8.28 -1.04 0.88
N ASN A 64 -8.73 -0.80 2.11
CA ASN A 64 -9.35 -1.83 2.96
C ASN A 64 -8.46 -3.08 3.14
N ASN A 65 -7.17 -2.84 3.38
CA ASN A 65 -6.23 -3.89 3.77
C ASN A 65 -5.74 -3.61 5.21
N CYS A 66 -4.74 -4.34 5.66
CA CYS A 66 -4.14 -4.20 6.99
C CYS A 66 -2.67 -3.82 6.90
N LEU A 67 -2.26 -2.99 5.93
CA LEU A 67 -0.84 -2.72 5.69
C LEU A 67 -0.16 -2.04 6.89
N HIS A 68 0.99 -2.57 7.32
CA HIS A 68 1.76 -1.98 8.42
C HIS A 68 2.52 -0.71 8.02
N ALA A 69 3.08 -0.71 6.81
CA ALA A 69 3.89 0.38 6.30
C ALA A 69 3.85 0.43 4.77
N LEU A 70 4.17 1.60 4.23
CA LEU A 70 4.54 1.76 2.83
C LEU A 70 6.08 1.83 2.75
N PRO A 71 6.76 0.80 2.20
CA PRO A 71 8.21 0.75 2.12
C PRO A 71 8.80 1.94 1.38
N ARG A 72 9.90 2.47 1.90
CA ARG A 72 10.60 3.63 1.34
C ARG A 72 11.36 3.32 0.03
N CYS A 73 11.52 2.02 -0.26
CA CYS A 73 12.21 1.52 -1.45
C CYS A 73 11.22 1.17 -2.59
N LEU A 74 9.98 1.65 -2.53
CA LEU A 74 8.94 1.35 -3.51
C LEU A 74 9.05 2.31 -4.71
N TYR A 75 9.60 1.82 -5.80
CA TYR A 75 9.86 2.59 -7.00
C TYR A 75 8.81 2.33 -8.08
N LEU A 76 7.81 3.22 -8.16
CA LEU A 76 6.73 3.18 -9.14
C LEU A 76 6.73 4.46 -9.98
N PRO A 77 7.63 4.58 -10.98
CA PRO A 77 7.95 5.85 -11.64
C PRO A 77 6.82 6.43 -12.49
N LYS A 78 5.79 5.64 -12.80
CA LYS A 78 4.63 6.06 -13.59
C LYS A 78 3.34 6.14 -12.76
N LEU A 79 3.42 5.91 -11.44
CA LEU A 79 2.24 5.92 -10.58
C LEU A 79 1.62 7.32 -10.52
N ARG A 80 0.32 7.40 -10.81
CA ARG A 80 -0.45 8.63 -10.82
C ARG A 80 -1.59 8.62 -9.82
N ARG A 81 -2.11 7.45 -9.48
CA ARG A 81 -3.21 7.29 -8.53
C ARG A 81 -2.86 6.22 -7.51
N LEU A 82 -3.00 6.55 -6.24
CA LEU A 82 -2.76 5.65 -5.13
C LEU A 82 -3.96 5.73 -4.19
N ASN A 83 -4.52 4.57 -3.85
CA ASN A 83 -5.50 4.46 -2.77
C ASN A 83 -4.95 3.54 -1.68
N ILE A 84 -4.77 4.11 -0.49
CA ILE A 84 -4.32 3.41 0.73
C ILE A 84 -5.30 3.63 1.88
N ARG A 85 -6.51 4.12 1.61
CA ARG A 85 -7.57 4.33 2.61
C ARG A 85 -7.98 3.00 3.26
N GLY A 86 -8.39 3.02 4.52
CA GLY A 86 -8.85 1.83 5.21
C GLY A 86 -7.72 0.86 5.49
N ASN A 87 -6.53 1.38 5.83
CA ASN A 87 -5.40 0.57 6.30
C ASN A 87 -5.11 0.94 7.76
N PRO A 88 -5.86 0.38 8.73
CA PRO A 88 -5.80 0.81 10.13
C PRO A 88 -4.41 0.62 10.75
N LEU A 89 -3.61 -0.32 10.24
CA LEU A 89 -2.27 -0.55 10.72
C LEU A 89 -1.29 0.54 10.26
N LEU A 90 -1.49 1.21 9.11
CA LEU A 90 -0.68 2.37 8.72
C LEU A 90 -0.80 3.49 9.76
N SER A 91 -2.01 3.82 10.19
CA SER A 91 -2.24 4.84 11.22
C SER A 91 -1.69 4.42 12.58
N ARG A 92 -1.79 3.14 12.95
CA ARG A 92 -1.27 2.65 14.24
C ARG A 92 0.25 2.64 14.31
N PHE A 93 0.93 2.32 13.20
CA PHE A 93 2.38 2.20 13.16
C PHE A 93 3.09 3.47 12.65
N CYS A 94 2.37 4.52 12.23
CA CYS A 94 2.97 5.74 11.66
C CYS A 94 3.93 6.45 12.63
N HIS A 95 3.73 6.34 13.94
CA HIS A 95 4.62 6.92 14.95
C HIS A 95 5.95 6.14 15.11
N ILE A 96 5.99 4.89 14.64
CA ILE A 96 7.14 3.98 14.76
C ILE A 96 7.87 3.90 13.41
N GLU A 97 7.15 3.59 12.33
CA GLU A 97 7.70 3.42 10.98
C GLU A 97 7.84 4.75 10.22
N GLY A 98 7.21 5.80 10.73
CA GLY A 98 7.01 7.07 10.06
C GLY A 98 5.71 7.09 9.24
N PRO A 99 5.27 8.29 8.80
CA PRO A 99 4.13 8.41 7.92
C PRO A 99 4.42 7.73 6.57
N PRO A 100 3.38 7.26 5.85
CA PRO A 100 3.56 6.69 4.53
C PRO A 100 4.19 7.72 3.58
N LEU A 101 5.40 7.44 3.08
CA LEU A 101 6.19 8.32 2.22
C LEU A 101 5.66 8.36 0.79
N VAL A 102 4.43 8.81 0.60
CA VAL A 102 3.80 8.89 -0.72
C VAL A 102 4.46 9.94 -1.64
N GLU A 103 5.26 10.85 -1.09
CA GLU A 103 6.10 11.79 -1.85
C GLU A 103 7.16 11.10 -2.72
N GLN A 104 7.50 9.84 -2.42
CA GLN A 104 8.42 9.05 -3.26
C GLN A 104 7.87 8.84 -4.68
N PHE A 105 6.55 9.03 -4.89
CA PHE A 105 5.90 8.93 -6.19
C PHE A 105 5.82 10.29 -6.89
N ALA A 106 6.90 10.67 -7.57
CA ALA A 106 7.04 11.98 -8.21
C ALA A 106 5.97 12.36 -9.25
N ARG A 107 5.14 11.41 -9.71
CA ARG A 107 4.07 11.63 -10.70
C ARG A 107 2.66 11.47 -10.12
N LEU A 108 2.54 11.34 -8.80
CA LEU A 108 1.26 11.16 -8.13
C LEU A 108 0.38 12.41 -8.31
N VAL A 109 -0.85 12.19 -8.75
CA VAL A 109 -1.85 13.25 -9.01
C VAL A 109 -3.07 13.07 -8.12
N SER A 110 -3.41 11.82 -7.78
CA SER A 110 -4.54 11.47 -6.92
C SER A 110 -4.08 10.58 -5.79
N LEU A 111 -4.44 10.94 -4.56
CA LEU A 111 -4.16 10.16 -3.37
C LEU A 111 -5.41 10.04 -2.50
N GLU A 112 -5.81 8.82 -2.21
CA GLU A 112 -6.85 8.51 -1.24
C GLU A 112 -6.20 7.90 0.01
N LEU A 113 -6.40 8.55 1.16
CA LEU A 113 -5.86 8.16 2.45
C LEU A 113 -6.86 8.46 3.57
N ASP A 114 -6.68 7.78 4.70
CA ASP A 114 -7.50 8.02 5.89
C ASP A 114 -7.27 9.43 6.46
N PRO A 115 -8.31 10.11 6.98
CA PRO A 115 -8.20 11.48 7.49
C PRO A 115 -7.07 11.68 8.50
N ASP A 116 -6.90 10.73 9.42
CA ASP A 116 -5.90 10.80 10.49
C ASP A 116 -4.45 10.75 9.96
N LEU A 117 -4.26 10.25 8.74
CA LEU A 117 -2.96 10.23 8.06
C LEU A 117 -2.69 11.49 7.23
N LYS A 118 -3.71 12.32 6.96
CA LYS A 118 -3.57 13.53 6.14
C LYS A 118 -2.71 14.59 6.81
N ASP A 119 -2.82 14.73 8.12
CA ASP A 119 -2.10 15.77 8.86
C ASP A 119 -0.62 15.42 9.12
N VAL A 120 -0.29 14.13 9.15
CA VAL A 120 1.08 13.63 9.38
C VAL A 120 1.85 13.32 8.10
N SER A 121 1.15 13.12 7.00
CA SER A 121 1.76 13.01 5.68
C SER A 121 1.97 14.41 5.13
N SER A 122 3.16 14.72 4.62
CA SER A 122 3.54 16.09 4.23
C SER A 122 2.87 16.60 2.94
N LEU A 123 1.70 16.05 2.56
CA LEU A 123 1.03 16.37 1.31
C LEU A 123 0.11 17.57 1.38
N HIS A 124 0.49 18.59 0.62
CA HIS A 124 -0.42 19.55 0.01
C HIS A 124 -0.81 19.07 -1.41
N ILE A 125 -1.44 17.89 -1.55
CA ILE A 125 -2.07 17.56 -2.85
C ILE A 125 -3.40 18.28 -2.88
N HIS A 126 -3.50 19.22 -3.83
CA HIS A 126 -4.66 20.09 -3.99
C HIS A 126 -5.94 19.27 -4.12
N SER A 127 -6.89 19.62 -3.27
CA SER A 127 -8.26 19.11 -3.19
C SER A 127 -8.99 19.24 -4.52
#